data_AF-A0A815X7I2-F1
#
_entry.id   AF-A0A815X7I2-F1
#
_cell.length_a   1.000
_cell.length_b   1.000
_cell.length_c   1.000
_cell.angle_alpha   90.00
_cell.angle_beta   90.00
_cell.angle_gamma   90.00
#
_symmetry.space_group_name_H-M   'P 1'
#
loop_
_entity.id
_entity.type
_entity.pdbx_description
1 polymer ?
#
loop_
_entity_poly.entity_id
_entity_poly.type
_entity_poly.pdbx_seq_one_letter_code
_entity_poly.pdbx_strand_id
1 'polypeptide(L)'
;LEPVQEILEIAEIPAISRERSEQELERVKQREEATMTELRVFLRDMLKILLRDKRFTYFSRPIDVEDVPDYYDVIENPMTFSMMLEKVDKHGYTCVKQLTQDIDLIVSNALLYNPDHTTQGRLIRHRACELRDVCQFHINAELDMEFELLCQQVTEARKQRGDDPKESLPNYVYTEQTTTADSSTHQENENGSHNGT
;
A
#
# COMPACT_ATOMS: atom_id res chain seq x y z
N LEU A 1 -59.50 28.24 26.32
CA LEU A 1 -58.24 27.57 26.70
C LEU A 1 -57.63 27.10 25.39
N GLU A 2 -56.79 27.93 24.78
CA GLU A 2 -56.03 27.55 23.59
C GLU A 2 -54.78 26.79 24.04
N PRO A 3 -54.40 25.68 23.39
CA PRO A 3 -53.21 24.93 23.75
C PRO A 3 -51.97 25.65 23.22
N VAL A 4 -51.04 25.98 24.12
CA VAL A 4 -49.74 26.55 23.76
C VAL A 4 -48.92 25.45 23.09
N GLN A 5 -48.69 25.57 21.79
CA GLN A 5 -47.76 24.73 21.05
C GLN A 5 -46.34 25.22 21.37
N GLU A 6 -45.67 24.50 22.25
CA GLU A 6 -44.28 24.73 22.62
C GLU A 6 -43.39 24.31 21.43
N ILE A 7 -43.09 25.26 20.56
CA ILE A 7 -42.10 25.09 19.50
C ILE A 7 -40.74 25.18 20.19
N LEU A 8 -40.11 24.02 20.41
CA LEU A 8 -38.70 23.96 20.81
C LEU A 8 -37.86 24.54 19.66
N GLU A 9 -37.38 25.77 19.83
CA GLU A 9 -36.36 26.36 18.97
C GLU A 9 -35.14 25.44 18.94
N ILE A 10 -34.83 24.90 17.75
CA ILE A 10 -33.58 24.19 17.51
C ILE A 10 -32.48 25.25 17.61
N ALA A 11 -31.84 25.35 18.77
CA ALA A 11 -30.75 26.29 18.99
C ALA A 11 -29.64 26.03 17.97
N GLU A 12 -29.39 27.00 17.09
CA GLU A 12 -28.28 26.98 16.15
C GLU A 12 -26.97 26.92 16.94
N ILE A 13 -26.18 25.85 16.74
CA ILE A 13 -24.86 25.74 17.36
C ILE A 13 -24.00 26.92 16.88
N PRO A 14 -23.41 27.73 17.78
CA PRO A 14 -22.66 28.93 17.39
C PRO A 14 -21.50 28.57 16.45
N ALA A 15 -21.35 29.33 15.34
CA ALA A 15 -20.30 29.12 14.33
C ALA A 15 -18.88 29.01 14.93
N ILE A 16 -18.59 29.73 16.02
CA ILE A 16 -17.34 29.68 16.76
C ILE A 16 -17.04 28.28 17.35
N SER A 17 -18.08 27.56 17.80
CA SER A 17 -17.95 26.21 18.34
C SER A 17 -17.64 25.19 17.25
N ARG A 18 -18.17 25.41 16.04
CA ARG A 18 -17.96 24.55 14.87
C ARG A 18 -16.55 24.73 14.30
N GLU A 19 -16.09 25.96 14.10
CA GLU A 19 -14.73 26.25 13.63
C GLU A 19 -13.67 25.67 14.56
N ARG A 20 -13.88 25.77 15.88
CA ARG A 20 -12.97 25.18 16.87
C ARG A 20 -12.92 23.64 16.76
N SER A 21 -14.05 23.00 16.49
CA SER A 21 -14.14 21.55 16.27
C SER A 21 -13.46 21.11 14.98
N GLU A 22 -13.56 21.90 13.90
CA GLU A 22 -12.91 21.63 12.62
C GLU A 22 -11.38 21.76 12.74
N GLN A 23 -10.88 22.77 13.46
CA GLN A 23 -9.45 22.94 13.75
C GLN A 23 -8.88 21.82 14.62
N GLU A 24 -9.66 21.33 15.59
CA GLU A 24 -9.25 20.21 16.44
C GLU A 24 -9.15 18.91 15.64
N LEU A 25 -10.13 18.64 14.77
CA LEU A 25 -10.10 17.50 13.86
C LEU A 25 -8.88 17.54 12.94
N GLU A 26 -8.56 18.70 12.38
CA GLU A 26 -7.39 18.88 11.51
C GLU A 26 -6.07 18.58 12.26
N ARG A 27 -5.94 19.06 13.52
CA ARG A 27 -4.77 18.73 14.35
C ARG A 27 -4.67 17.24 14.66
N VAL A 28 -5.79 16.57 14.89
CA VAL A 28 -5.83 15.12 15.07
C VAL A 28 -5.37 14.42 13.79
N LYS A 29 -5.93 14.77 12.63
CA LYS A 29 -5.53 14.22 11.32
C LYS A 29 -4.04 14.41 11.03
N GLN A 30 -3.48 15.57 11.36
CA GLN A 30 -2.04 15.83 11.20
C GLN A 30 -1.18 14.94 12.09
N ARG A 31 -1.56 14.75 13.36
CA ARG A 31 -0.83 13.86 14.28
C ARG A 31 -0.90 12.40 13.81
N GLU A 32 -2.08 11.96 13.39
CA GLU A 32 -2.28 10.63 12.85
C GLU A 32 -1.43 10.39 11.59
N GLU A 33 -1.35 11.39 10.70
CA GLU A 33 -0.55 11.29 9.49
C GLU A 33 0.95 11.29 9.77
N ALA A 34 1.40 12.00 10.81
CA ALA A 34 2.79 11.90 11.29
C ALA A 34 3.12 10.48 11.75
N THR A 35 2.24 9.84 12.53
CA THR A 35 2.37 8.44 12.93
C THR A 35 2.43 7.50 11.72
N MET A 36 1.53 7.67 10.75
CA MET A 36 1.52 6.84 9.53
C MET A 36 2.76 7.07 8.66
N THR A 37 3.30 8.29 8.64
CA THR A 37 4.56 8.59 7.95
C THR A 37 5.73 7.84 8.59
N GLU A 38 5.83 7.86 9.92
CA GLU A 38 6.84 7.12 10.68
C GLU A 38 6.73 5.61 10.42
N LEU A 39 5.50 5.09 10.40
CA LEU A 39 5.24 3.69 10.07
C LEU A 39 5.77 3.37 8.67
N ARG A 40 5.44 4.17 7.66
CA ARG A 40 5.93 3.95 6.29
C ARG A 40 7.46 3.98 6.20
N VAL A 41 8.13 4.84 6.97
CA VAL A 41 9.60 4.86 7.03
C VAL A 41 10.12 3.53 7.59
N PHE A 42 9.60 3.12 8.75
CA PHE A 42 9.96 1.84 9.38
C PHE A 42 9.76 0.64 8.44
N LEU A 43 8.58 0.54 7.80
CA LEU A 43 8.27 -0.55 6.87
C LEU A 43 9.23 -0.59 5.67
N ARG A 44 9.57 0.57 5.08
CA ARG A 44 10.54 0.62 3.97
C ARG A 44 11.93 0.17 4.41
N ASP A 45 12.37 0.59 5.59
CA ASP A 45 13.71 0.26 6.06
C ASP A 45 13.83 -1.23 6.40
N MET A 46 12.80 -1.82 6.99
CA MET A 46 12.72 -3.27 7.18
C MET A 46 12.75 -4.02 5.84
N LEU A 47 11.92 -3.62 4.86
CA LEU A 47 11.93 -4.24 3.53
C LEU A 47 13.29 -4.10 2.82
N LYS A 48 14.00 -2.97 2.98
CA LYS A 48 15.36 -2.80 2.44
C LYS A 48 16.36 -3.76 3.08
N ILE A 49 16.25 -4.05 4.37
CA ILE A 49 17.09 -5.03 5.04
C ILE A 49 16.88 -6.41 4.40
N LEU A 50 15.62 -6.83 4.24
CA LEU A 50 15.28 -8.12 3.62
C LEU A 50 15.76 -8.18 2.16
N LEU A 51 15.57 -7.11 1.39
CA LEU A 51 16.00 -7.04 -0.02
C LEU A 51 17.51 -7.11 -0.23
N ARG A 52 18.31 -6.67 0.76
CA ARG A 52 19.78 -6.74 0.69
C ARG A 52 20.30 -8.14 0.96
N ASP A 53 19.52 -8.99 1.61
CA ASP A 53 19.92 -10.36 1.89
C ASP A 53 19.78 -11.24 0.63
N LYS A 54 20.93 -11.72 0.13
CA LYS A 54 20.99 -12.56 -1.08
C LYS A 54 20.24 -13.88 -0.93
N ARG A 55 19.92 -14.31 0.28
CA ARG A 55 19.13 -15.52 0.54
C ARG A 55 17.68 -15.38 0.06
N PHE A 56 17.16 -14.15 0.00
CA PHE A 56 15.75 -13.87 -0.25
C PHE A 56 15.46 -13.36 -1.66
N THR A 57 16.42 -13.48 -2.58
CA THR A 57 16.28 -13.00 -3.97
C THR A 57 15.11 -13.62 -4.72
N TYR A 58 14.72 -14.84 -4.38
CA TYR A 58 13.54 -15.53 -4.93
C TYR A 58 12.22 -14.79 -4.68
N PHE A 59 12.16 -13.91 -3.68
CA PHE A 59 10.94 -13.22 -3.25
C PHE A 59 10.91 -11.74 -3.64
N SER A 60 11.94 -11.26 -4.36
CA SER A 60 12.12 -9.83 -4.63
C SER A 60 11.18 -9.28 -5.71
N ARG A 61 10.92 -10.05 -6.76
CA ARG A 61 10.13 -9.64 -7.94
C ARG A 61 9.03 -10.65 -8.26
N PRO A 62 7.94 -10.22 -8.91
CA PRO A 62 6.91 -11.12 -9.43
C PRO A 62 7.53 -12.24 -10.28
N ILE A 63 6.91 -13.40 -10.23
CA ILE A 63 7.31 -14.55 -11.04
C ILE A 63 6.88 -14.30 -12.47
N ASP A 64 7.80 -14.47 -13.42
CA ASP A 64 7.49 -14.35 -14.84
C ASP A 64 6.75 -15.60 -15.32
N VAL A 65 5.62 -15.40 -16.01
CA VAL A 65 4.81 -16.49 -16.58
C VAL A 65 5.57 -17.19 -17.70
N GLU A 66 6.49 -16.50 -18.38
CA GLU A 66 7.34 -17.12 -19.40
C GLU A 66 8.32 -18.13 -18.77
N ASP A 67 8.84 -17.84 -17.58
CA ASP A 67 9.74 -18.72 -16.85
C ASP A 67 8.99 -19.84 -16.11
N VAL A 68 7.79 -19.53 -15.58
CA VAL A 68 6.99 -20.44 -14.75
C VAL A 68 5.50 -20.37 -15.15
N PRO A 69 5.10 -21.09 -16.21
CA PRO A 69 3.78 -20.91 -16.84
C PRO A 69 2.58 -21.26 -15.96
N ASP A 70 2.73 -22.22 -15.05
CA ASP A 70 1.65 -22.72 -14.18
C ASP A 70 1.56 -22.00 -12.82
N TYR A 71 2.43 -21.02 -12.56
CA TYR A 71 2.53 -20.40 -11.23
C TYR A 71 1.20 -19.77 -10.77
N TYR A 72 0.59 -18.98 -11.65
CA TYR A 72 -0.64 -18.24 -11.34
C TYR A 72 -1.91 -19.09 -11.45
N ASP A 73 -1.80 -20.33 -11.95
CA ASP A 73 -2.88 -21.32 -11.87
C ASP A 73 -2.95 -21.97 -10.48
N VAL A 74 -1.80 -22.03 -9.77
CA VAL A 74 -1.68 -22.63 -8.44
C VAL A 74 -1.76 -21.58 -7.34
N ILE A 75 -1.15 -20.41 -7.54
CA ILE A 75 -1.06 -19.34 -6.54
C ILE A 75 -2.09 -18.25 -6.82
N GLU A 76 -3.14 -18.22 -6.00
CA GLU A 76 -4.23 -17.25 -6.11
C GLU A 76 -3.82 -15.82 -5.74
N ASN A 77 -3.02 -15.68 -4.67
CA ASN A 77 -2.66 -14.39 -4.08
C ASN A 77 -1.14 -14.23 -4.08
N PRO A 78 -0.52 -13.86 -5.22
CA PRO A 78 0.92 -13.65 -5.30
C PRO A 78 1.35 -12.46 -4.44
N MET A 79 2.53 -12.55 -3.84
CA MET A 79 3.13 -11.48 -3.06
C MET A 79 4.65 -11.52 -3.18
N THR A 80 5.28 -10.35 -3.21
CA THR A 80 6.74 -10.17 -3.36
C THR A 80 7.19 -8.88 -2.68
N PHE A 81 8.49 -8.73 -2.41
CA PHE A 81 8.98 -7.50 -1.76
C PHE A 81 8.75 -6.24 -2.57
N SER A 82 8.82 -6.31 -3.90
CA SER A 82 8.50 -5.16 -4.77
C SER A 82 7.03 -4.75 -4.66
N MET A 83 6.10 -5.72 -4.63
CA MET A 83 4.68 -5.45 -4.39
C MET A 83 4.45 -4.89 -2.99
N MET A 84 5.15 -5.40 -1.97
CA MET A 84 5.07 -4.87 -0.60
C MET A 84 5.58 -3.42 -0.54
N LEU A 85 6.70 -3.10 -1.20
CA LEU A 85 7.18 -1.71 -1.30
C LEU A 85 6.14 -0.80 -1.96
N GLU A 86 5.54 -1.25 -3.05
CA GLU A 86 4.45 -0.52 -3.71
C GLU A 86 3.24 -0.33 -2.78
N LYS A 87 2.89 -1.34 -1.98
CA LYS A 87 1.85 -1.21 -0.94
C LYS A 87 2.22 -0.18 0.11
N VAL A 88 3.48 -0.10 0.57
CA VAL A 88 3.92 0.96 1.51
C VAL A 88 3.72 2.33 0.88
N ASP A 89 4.13 2.49 -0.38
CA ASP A 89 4.08 3.75 -1.12
C ASP A 89 2.65 4.20 -1.42
N LYS A 90 1.74 3.24 -1.65
CA LYS A 90 0.29 3.44 -1.78
C LYS A 90 -0.46 3.43 -0.44
N HIS A 91 0.24 3.58 0.69
CA HIS A 91 -0.35 3.64 2.03
C HIS A 91 -1.25 2.44 2.38
N GLY A 92 -1.00 1.29 1.77
CA GLY A 92 -1.75 0.05 1.94
C GLY A 92 -1.47 -0.68 3.25
N TYR A 93 -0.52 -0.19 4.05
CA TYR A 93 -0.25 -0.68 5.39
C TYR A 93 -0.52 0.42 6.42
N THR A 94 -1.30 0.08 7.43
CA THR A 94 -1.67 0.96 8.55
C THR A 94 -1.14 0.44 9.90
N CYS A 95 -0.54 -0.75 9.92
CA CYS A 95 0.22 -1.27 11.06
C CYS A 95 1.22 -2.36 10.61
N VAL A 96 2.18 -2.70 11.47
CA VAL A 96 3.20 -3.71 11.15
C VAL A 96 2.60 -5.10 10.96
N LYS A 97 1.48 -5.40 11.64
CA LYS A 97 0.76 -6.67 11.48
C LYS A 97 0.35 -6.97 10.04
N GLN A 98 -0.02 -5.97 9.25
CA GLN A 98 -0.42 -6.18 7.85
C GLN A 98 0.77 -6.53 6.96
N LEU A 99 1.94 -5.97 7.26
CA LEU A 99 3.19 -6.33 6.59
C LEU A 99 3.60 -7.77 6.92
N THR A 100 3.50 -8.18 8.19
CA THR A 100 3.81 -9.58 8.59
C THR A 100 2.87 -10.58 7.92
N GLN A 101 1.61 -10.21 7.71
CA GLN A 101 0.66 -11.06 6.95
C GLN A 101 1.10 -11.28 5.50
N ASP A 102 1.65 -10.26 4.84
CA ASP A 102 2.18 -10.41 3.48
C ASP A 102 3.49 -11.21 3.44
N ILE A 103 4.33 -11.13 4.48
CA ILE A 103 5.49 -12.01 4.64
C ILE A 103 5.02 -13.47 4.80
N ASP A 104 4.04 -13.71 5.68
CA ASP A 104 3.45 -15.05 5.87
C ASP A 104 2.82 -15.57 4.58
N LEU A 105 2.22 -14.69 3.76
CA LEU A 105 1.70 -15.04 2.45
C LEU A 105 2.81 -15.49 1.50
N ILE A 106 3.94 -14.77 1.42
CA ILE A 106 5.12 -15.19 0.65
C ILE A 106 5.57 -16.60 1.10
N VAL A 107 5.63 -16.83 2.42
CA VAL A 107 6.03 -18.14 2.95
C VAL A 107 5.03 -19.22 2.57
N SER A 108 3.73 -18.97 2.73
CA SER A 108 2.68 -19.94 2.40
C SER A 108 2.69 -20.31 0.91
N ASN A 109 2.84 -19.32 0.02
CA ASN A 109 2.93 -19.53 -1.42
C ASN A 109 4.18 -20.33 -1.79
N ALA A 110 5.32 -20.03 -1.16
CA ALA A 110 6.56 -20.77 -1.37
C ALA A 110 6.42 -22.23 -0.94
N LEU A 111 5.78 -22.50 0.21
CA LEU A 111 5.53 -23.86 0.70
C LEU A 111 4.51 -24.63 -0.14
N LEU A 112 3.50 -23.94 -0.67
CA LEU A 112 2.45 -24.52 -1.50
C LEU A 112 2.97 -24.90 -2.89
N TYR A 113 3.65 -23.97 -3.57
CA TYR A 113 4.08 -24.18 -4.96
C TYR A 113 5.32 -25.07 -5.05
N ASN A 114 6.26 -24.97 -4.11
CA ASN A 114 7.55 -25.65 -4.24
C ASN A 114 7.54 -27.04 -3.55
N PRO A 115 7.82 -28.13 -4.29
CA PRO A 115 7.85 -29.47 -3.70
C PRO A 115 9.08 -29.73 -2.81
N ASP A 116 8.93 -30.53 -1.74
CA ASP A 116 10.03 -30.93 -0.83
C ASP A 116 10.88 -32.10 -1.33
N HIS A 117 10.45 -32.83 -2.37
CA HIS A 117 11.25 -33.93 -2.91
C HIS A 117 12.37 -33.42 -3.84
N THR A 118 12.28 -32.20 -4.35
CA THR A 118 13.34 -31.59 -5.18
C THR A 118 14.35 -30.81 -4.35
N THR A 119 15.61 -30.78 -4.77
CA THR A 119 16.66 -30.02 -4.07
C THR A 119 16.37 -28.51 -4.10
N GLN A 120 15.92 -28.00 -5.25
CA GLN A 120 15.59 -26.57 -5.41
C GLN A 120 14.36 -26.18 -4.58
N GLY A 121 13.29 -26.98 -4.63
CA GLY A 121 12.09 -26.69 -3.85
C GLY A 121 12.35 -26.70 -2.35
N ARG A 122 13.12 -27.68 -1.83
CA ARG A 122 13.57 -27.64 -0.42
C ARG A 122 14.35 -26.38 -0.07
N LEU A 123 15.24 -25.93 -0.95
CA LEU A 123 16.00 -24.71 -0.71
C LEU A 123 15.08 -23.49 -0.62
N ILE A 124 14.16 -23.31 -1.57
CA ILE A 124 13.23 -22.17 -1.58
C ILE A 124 12.35 -22.18 -0.32
N ARG A 125 11.81 -23.34 0.05
CA ARG A 125 11.02 -23.51 1.29
C ARG A 125 11.84 -23.15 2.54
N HIS A 126 13.09 -23.58 2.61
CA HIS A 126 13.98 -23.23 3.72
C HIS A 126 14.23 -21.71 3.78
N ARG A 127 14.50 -21.07 2.64
CA ARG A 127 14.67 -19.61 2.57
C ARG A 127 13.41 -18.85 2.96
N ALA A 128 12.23 -19.37 2.64
CA ALA A 128 10.96 -18.80 3.06
C ALA A 128 10.78 -18.86 4.58
N CYS A 129 11.10 -19.98 5.22
CA CYS A 129 11.08 -20.05 6.69
C CYS A 129 12.08 -19.07 7.33
N GLU A 130 13.32 -19.01 6.82
CA GLU A 130 14.32 -18.06 7.29
C GLU A 130 13.88 -16.59 7.13
N LEU A 131 13.17 -16.27 6.03
CA LEU A 131 12.64 -14.94 5.77
C LEU A 131 11.74 -14.46 6.91
N ARG A 132 10.77 -15.29 7.31
CA ARG A 132 9.85 -14.97 8.42
C ARG A 132 10.63 -14.74 9.72
N ASP A 133 11.56 -15.63 10.03
CA ASP A 133 12.31 -15.57 11.28
C ASP A 133 13.19 -14.31 11.34
N VAL A 134 13.84 -13.93 10.22
CA VAL A 134 14.61 -12.69 10.12
C VAL A 134 13.72 -11.46 10.23
N CYS A 135 12.56 -11.46 9.55
CA CYS A 135 11.59 -10.36 9.64
C CYS A 135 11.12 -10.16 11.08
N GLN A 136 10.74 -11.23 11.77
CA GLN A 136 10.30 -11.19 13.16
C GLN A 136 11.42 -10.71 14.10
N PHE A 137 12.66 -11.13 13.86
CA PHE A 137 13.81 -10.67 14.62
C PHE A 137 13.98 -9.14 14.51
N HIS A 138 13.96 -8.59 13.30
CA HIS A 138 14.08 -7.14 13.10
C HIS A 138 12.92 -6.37 13.69
N ILE A 139 11.69 -6.85 13.52
CA ILE A 139 10.51 -6.25 14.15
C ILE A 139 10.69 -6.22 15.67
N ASN A 140 11.06 -7.33 16.30
CA ASN A 140 11.23 -7.38 17.75
C ASN A 140 12.39 -6.52 18.28
N ALA A 141 13.41 -6.28 17.45
CA ALA A 141 14.57 -5.49 17.83
C ALA A 141 14.36 -3.98 17.69
N GLU A 142 13.56 -3.57 16.69
CA GLU A 142 13.45 -2.17 16.27
C GLU A 142 12.08 -1.55 16.54
N LEU A 143 11.01 -2.35 16.66
CA LEU A 143 9.65 -1.85 16.86
C LEU A 143 9.36 -1.58 18.34
N ASP A 144 9.00 -0.34 18.64
CA ASP A 144 8.40 0.02 19.92
C ASP A 144 6.94 -0.47 19.99
N MET A 145 6.61 -1.20 21.06
CA MET A 145 5.26 -1.70 21.30
C MET A 145 4.24 -0.58 21.47
N GLU A 146 4.64 0.57 22.04
CA GLU A 146 3.77 1.74 22.17
C GLU A 146 3.45 2.33 20.79
N PHE A 147 4.45 2.36 19.90
CA PHE A 147 4.29 2.83 18.54
C PHE A 147 3.35 1.94 17.71
N GLU A 148 3.47 0.61 17.82
CA GLU A 148 2.57 -0.32 17.14
C GLU A 148 1.12 -0.18 17.66
N LEU A 149 0.94 -0.02 18.98
CA LEU A 149 -0.38 0.22 19.56
C LEU A 149 -0.98 1.53 19.05
N LEU A 150 -0.16 2.58 18.94
CA LEU A 150 -0.59 3.86 18.38
C LEU A 150 -1.03 3.72 16.93
N CYS A 151 -0.29 3.00 16.09
CA CYS A 151 -0.68 2.74 14.70
C CYS A 151 -2.05 2.03 14.60
N GLN A 152 -2.31 1.06 15.47
CA GLN A 152 -3.59 0.37 15.54
C GLN A 152 -4.73 1.29 15.98
N GLN A 153 -4.50 2.17 16.96
CA GLN A 153 -5.48 3.15 17.41
C GLN A 153 -5.84 4.15 16.30
N VAL A 154 -4.84 4.66 15.57
CA VAL A 154 -5.06 5.55 14.43
C VAL A 154 -5.87 4.84 13.34
N THR A 155 -5.53 3.59 13.04
CA THR A 155 -6.27 2.77 12.05
C THR A 155 -7.75 2.66 12.42
N GLU A 156 -8.04 2.32 13.67
CA GLU A 156 -9.42 2.14 14.15
C GLU A 156 -10.17 3.48 14.20
N ALA A 157 -9.51 4.57 14.62
CA ALA A 157 -10.10 5.90 14.64
C ALA A 157 -10.49 6.39 13.24
N ARG A 158 -9.60 6.21 12.24
CA ARG A 158 -9.89 6.52 10.82
C ARG A 158 -11.08 5.72 10.30
N LYS A 159 -11.13 4.43 10.62
CA LYS A 159 -12.25 3.54 10.24
C LYS A 159 -13.57 3.96 10.87
N GLN A 160 -13.57 4.33 12.15
CA GLN A 160 -14.77 4.79 12.86
C GLN A 160 -15.30 6.12 12.33
N ARG A 161 -14.41 7.03 11.90
CA ARG A 161 -14.79 8.28 11.23
C ARG A 161 -15.25 8.09 9.78
N GLY A 162 -14.94 6.94 9.17
CA GLY A 162 -15.23 6.68 7.76
C GLY A 162 -14.34 7.47 6.80
N ASP A 163 -13.11 7.77 7.22
CA ASP A 163 -12.13 8.50 6.38
C ASP A 163 -11.86 7.68 5.10
N ASP A 164 -11.87 8.33 3.93
CA ASP A 164 -11.54 7.67 2.66
C ASP A 164 -10.01 7.46 2.58
N PRO A 165 -9.52 6.21 2.45
CA PRO A 165 -8.09 5.94 2.28
C PRO A 165 -7.45 6.74 1.14
N LYS A 166 -8.22 7.05 0.08
CA LYS A 166 -7.77 7.79 -1.10
C LYS A 166 -7.40 9.23 -0.82
N GLU A 167 -8.04 9.87 0.17
CA GLU A 167 -7.73 11.25 0.56
C GLU A 167 -6.32 11.38 1.14
N SER A 168 -5.80 10.29 1.72
CA SER A 168 -4.45 10.25 2.30
C SER A 168 -3.36 9.88 1.29
N LEU A 169 -3.71 9.53 0.05
CA LEU A 169 -2.74 9.04 -0.93
C LEU A 169 -1.85 10.17 -1.47
N PRO A 170 -0.55 9.91 -1.73
CA PRO A 170 0.32 10.90 -2.34
C PRO A 170 -0.12 11.29 -3.74
N ASN A 171 0.10 12.56 -4.12
CA ASN A 171 -0.27 13.08 -5.45
C ASN A 171 0.32 12.28 -6.63
N TYR A 172 1.50 11.66 -6.47
CA TYR A 172 2.12 10.85 -7.53
C TYR A 172 1.38 9.54 -7.83
N VAL A 173 0.47 9.10 -6.94
CA VAL A 173 -0.38 7.92 -7.20
C VAL A 173 -1.43 8.23 -8.28
N TYR A 174 -1.78 9.50 -8.47
CA TYR A 174 -2.80 9.96 -9.41
C TYR A 174 -2.25 10.67 -10.64
N THR A 175 -0.92 10.78 -10.81
CA THR A 175 -0.37 11.28 -12.07
C THR A 175 -0.83 10.36 -13.19
N GLU A 176 -1.74 10.87 -14.03
CA GLU A 176 -2.31 10.16 -15.17
C GLU A 176 -1.18 9.51 -15.97
N GLN A 177 -1.29 8.20 -16.20
CA GLN A 177 -0.48 7.54 -17.21
C GLN A 177 -0.77 8.27 -18.53
N THR A 178 0.14 9.14 -18.95
CA THR A 178 0.04 9.80 -20.24
C THR A 178 0.24 8.72 -21.29
N THR A 179 -0.85 8.04 -21.66
CA THR A 179 -0.90 7.20 -22.84
C THR A 179 -0.64 8.13 -24.01
N THR A 180 0.58 8.15 -24.53
CA THR A 180 0.87 8.74 -25.84
C THR A 180 0.23 7.86 -26.90
N ALA A 181 -1.08 8.00 -27.06
CA ALA A 181 -1.86 7.46 -28.16
C ALA A 181 -2.38 8.63 -28.99
N ASP A 182 -1.67 8.81 -30.11
CA ASP A 182 -2.16 9.20 -31.43
C ASP A 182 -2.38 10.68 -31.78
N SER A 183 -1.76 11.06 -32.89
CA SER A 183 -2.25 12.06 -33.85
C SER A 183 -1.54 11.85 -35.18
N SER A 184 -1.87 10.75 -35.85
CA SER A 184 -1.85 10.71 -37.30
C SER A 184 -3.16 11.32 -37.83
N THR A 185 -3.10 12.53 -38.42
CA THR A 185 -3.78 12.96 -39.68
C THR A 185 -3.90 14.48 -39.82
N HIS A 186 -3.30 15.02 -40.87
CA HIS A 186 -3.89 16.02 -41.79
C HIS A 186 -2.99 16.04 -43.06
N GLN A 187 -3.38 15.31 -44.11
CA GLN A 187 -4.07 15.80 -45.31
C GLN A 187 -3.34 16.93 -46.09
N GLU A 188 -2.80 16.50 -47.23
CA GLU A 188 -2.74 17.12 -48.56
C GLU A 188 -3.04 18.62 -48.68
N ASN A 189 -2.12 19.36 -49.31
CA ASN A 189 -2.47 20.11 -50.53
C ASN A 189 -1.26 20.48 -51.41
N GLU A 190 -1.55 20.39 -52.70
CA GLU A 190 -0.84 20.64 -53.95
C GLU A 190 0.19 21.81 -54.00
N ASN A 191 1.29 21.59 -54.74
CA ASN A 191 1.49 22.24 -56.05
C ASN A 191 2.83 21.89 -56.75
N GLY A 192 2.72 21.50 -58.03
CA GLY A 192 3.55 22.08 -59.09
C GLY A 192 4.90 21.43 -59.46
N SER A 193 4.84 20.51 -60.43
CA SER A 193 5.58 20.57 -61.72
C SER A 193 7.04 21.07 -61.72
N HIS A 194 8.01 20.20 -62.06
CA HIS A 194 8.79 20.28 -63.32
C HIS A 194 9.94 19.24 -63.38
N ASN A 195 9.98 18.51 -64.50
CA ASN A 195 11.14 18.04 -65.31
C ASN A 195 12.46 17.72 -64.57
N GLY A 196 12.99 16.50 -64.65
CA GLY A 196 13.37 15.82 -65.89
C GLY A 196 14.86 16.04 -66.15
N THR A 197 15.67 15.00 -65.91
CA THR A 197 16.80 14.46 -66.70
C THR A 197 17.52 13.44 -65.83
#